data_AF-A0A2W4KDY5-F1
#
_entry.id   AF-A0A2W4KDY5-F1
#
_cell.length_a   1.000
_cell.length_b   1.000
_cell.length_c   1.000
_cell.angle_alpha   90.00
_cell.angle_beta   90.00
_cell.angle_gamma   90.00
#
_symmetry.space_group_name_H-M   'P 1'
#
loop_
_entity.id
_entity.type
_entity.pdbx_description
1 polymer ?
#
loop_
_entity_poly.entity_id
_entity_poly.type
_entity_poly.pdbx_seq_one_letter_code
_entity_poly.pdbx_strand_id
1 'polypeptide(L)'
;MTSSERRNTMTLEDISAYWRHLRSSGEQPNLHRLLESIKTIDTAFAGAASVLSHHLSPDAWCHLRDDLFNLLIASFPGYFLIYEEGSEVPKDSTAPWPNSGTVEFYPEQANRRSDVYRAELRRVHPAIALSLRWCLADNRSTTRSEDFESFFNQLRTYETEDEEAEARKLLDRLFALCEDEAIKSKKIAHRRWWQICSEANGTSDKRLKNELKRQLSELQMVWGPPS
;
A
#
# COMPACT_ATOMS: atom_id res chain seq x y z
N MET A 1 25.27 -1.08 -2.39
CA MET A 1 24.12 -1.60 -1.64
C MET A 1 24.59 -2.00 -0.26
N THR A 2 24.62 -1.02 0.63
CA THR A 2 25.13 -1.11 2.01
C THR A 2 24.13 -1.87 2.89
N SER A 3 24.63 -2.57 3.91
CA SER A 3 23.88 -3.45 4.82
C SER A 3 22.64 -2.85 5.50
N SER A 4 22.44 -1.53 5.44
CA SER A 4 21.24 -0.84 5.93
C SER A 4 20.01 -1.02 5.02
N GLU A 5 20.17 -1.22 3.71
CA GLU A 5 19.04 -1.46 2.79
C GLU A 5 18.42 -2.85 3.00
N ARG A 6 19.17 -3.81 3.56
CA ARG A 6 18.69 -5.17 3.86
C ARG A 6 17.82 -5.27 5.11
N ARG A 7 17.74 -4.23 5.95
CA ARG A 7 17.03 -4.30 7.25
C ARG A 7 15.56 -3.89 7.21
N ASN A 8 15.09 -3.38 6.08
CA ASN A 8 13.87 -2.57 6.06
C ASN A 8 12.88 -2.94 4.93
N THR A 9 13.07 -4.06 4.25
CA THR A 9 12.11 -4.55 3.25
C THR A 9 11.02 -5.37 3.94
N MET A 10 9.74 -5.12 3.62
CA MET A 10 8.62 -5.92 4.12
C MET A 10 8.08 -6.82 3.01
N THR A 11 8.00 -8.12 3.28
CA THR A 11 7.35 -9.09 2.39
C THR A 11 5.84 -9.06 2.57
N LEU A 12 5.07 -9.63 1.63
CA LEU A 12 3.60 -9.72 1.77
C LEU A 12 3.15 -10.44 3.06
N GLU A 13 3.93 -11.39 3.55
CA GLU A 13 3.71 -12.06 4.83
C GLU A 13 3.85 -11.08 6.00
N ASP A 14 4.95 -10.31 6.02
CA ASP A 14 5.20 -9.28 7.05
C ASP A 14 4.13 -8.18 7.04
N ILE A 15 3.62 -7.86 5.86
CA ILE A 15 2.60 -6.82 5.65
C ILE A 15 1.25 -7.27 6.22
N SER A 16 0.84 -8.51 5.95
CA SER A 16 -0.39 -9.07 6.54
C SER A 16 -0.32 -9.07 8.07
N ALA A 17 0.82 -9.52 8.63
CA ALA A 17 1.05 -9.49 10.08
C ALA A 17 1.03 -8.06 10.64
N TYR A 18 1.67 -7.11 9.96
CA TYR A 18 1.69 -5.71 10.37
C TYR A 18 0.30 -5.08 10.34
N TRP A 19 -0.47 -5.28 9.27
CA TRP A 19 -1.85 -4.79 9.18
C TRP A 19 -2.70 -5.35 10.33
N ARG A 20 -2.50 -6.63 10.69
CA ARG A 20 -3.18 -7.25 11.82
C ARG A 20 -2.83 -6.55 13.14
N HIS A 21 -1.55 -6.31 13.40
CA HIS A 21 -1.12 -5.62 14.63
C HIS A 21 -1.66 -4.20 14.74
N LEU A 22 -1.70 -3.44 13.64
CA LEU A 22 -2.31 -2.11 13.60
C LEU A 22 -3.80 -2.15 13.99
N ARG A 23 -4.54 -3.17 13.55
CA ARG A 23 -5.97 -3.31 13.81
C ARG A 23 -6.29 -3.95 15.17
N SER A 24 -5.48 -4.89 15.66
CA SER A 24 -5.78 -5.66 16.87
C SER A 24 -5.12 -5.12 18.13
N SER A 25 -3.92 -4.56 18.02
CA SER A 25 -3.06 -4.26 19.18
C SER A 25 -2.95 -2.76 19.46
N GLY A 26 -3.59 -1.91 18.64
CA GLY A 26 -3.47 -0.46 18.74
C GLY A 26 -2.04 0.03 18.56
N GLU A 27 -1.19 -0.74 17.88
CA GLU A 27 0.18 -0.33 17.55
C GLU A 27 0.12 1.01 16.80
N GLN A 28 0.95 1.96 17.21
CA GLN A 28 1.01 3.24 16.51
C GLN A 28 1.59 3.02 15.11
N PRO A 29 0.97 3.58 14.06
CA PRO A 29 1.49 3.44 12.72
C PRO A 29 2.93 3.93 12.64
N ASN A 30 3.79 3.14 11.99
CA ASN A 30 5.16 3.51 11.69
C ASN A 30 5.25 3.93 10.23
N LEU A 31 5.72 5.16 9.97
CA LEU A 31 5.78 5.74 8.63
C LEU A 31 6.51 4.79 7.67
N HIS A 32 7.75 4.46 7.98
CA HIS A 32 8.59 3.63 7.11
C HIS A 32 7.93 2.28 6.78
N ARG A 33 7.32 1.61 7.77
CA ARG A 33 6.61 0.34 7.55
C ARG A 33 5.39 0.52 6.63
N LEU A 34 4.62 1.59 6.79
CA LEU A 34 3.49 1.87 5.87
C LEU A 34 3.98 2.11 4.44
N LEU A 35 5.01 2.94 4.27
CA LEU A 35 5.59 3.28 2.97
C LEU A 35 6.06 2.02 2.22
N GLU A 36 6.82 1.15 2.89
CA GLU A 36 7.28 -0.10 2.30
C GLU A 36 6.14 -1.09 2.08
N SER A 37 5.14 -1.14 2.98
CA SER A 37 3.99 -2.03 2.80
C SER A 37 3.20 -1.68 1.53
N ILE A 38 2.87 -0.41 1.33
CA ILE A 38 2.13 0.05 0.13
C ILE A 38 2.95 -0.24 -1.12
N LYS A 39 4.25 0.10 -1.11
CA LYS A 39 5.16 -0.12 -2.24
C LYS A 39 5.31 -1.59 -2.61
N THR A 40 5.42 -2.48 -1.62
CA THR A 40 5.51 -3.92 -1.86
C THR A 40 4.22 -4.45 -2.48
N ILE A 41 3.05 -4.03 -2.00
CA ILE A 41 1.76 -4.44 -2.58
C ILE A 41 1.65 -3.91 -4.02
N ASP A 42 1.92 -2.61 -4.23
CA ASP A 42 1.88 -2.00 -5.57
C ASP A 42 2.84 -2.72 -6.52
N THR A 43 4.00 -3.17 -6.04
CA THR A 43 4.94 -3.99 -6.85
C THR A 43 4.40 -5.39 -7.12
N ALA A 44 3.76 -6.02 -6.15
CA ALA A 44 3.16 -7.35 -6.33
C ALA A 44 2.08 -7.36 -7.42
N PHE A 45 1.44 -6.21 -7.67
CA PHE A 45 0.48 -6.03 -8.76
C PHE A 45 1.07 -5.36 -10.02
N ALA A 46 2.32 -4.88 -9.98
CA ALA A 46 3.01 -4.33 -11.15
C ALA A 46 3.50 -5.46 -12.09
N GLY A 47 3.39 -5.22 -13.40
CA GLY A 47 3.43 -6.19 -14.52
C GLY A 47 4.66 -7.09 -14.75
N ALA A 48 5.46 -7.40 -13.73
CA ALA A 48 6.45 -8.48 -13.74
C ALA A 48 6.16 -9.58 -12.69
N ALA A 49 5.33 -9.27 -11.69
CA ALA A 49 4.78 -10.24 -10.76
C ALA A 49 3.52 -10.95 -11.29
N SER A 50 3.07 -10.68 -12.52
CA SER A 50 1.73 -11.05 -13.00
C SER A 50 1.40 -12.55 -12.88
N VAL A 51 2.37 -13.43 -13.09
CA VAL A 51 2.16 -14.89 -12.95
C VAL A 51 1.89 -15.27 -11.50
N LEU A 52 2.53 -14.58 -10.54
CA LEU A 52 2.34 -14.83 -9.11
C LEU A 52 1.18 -14.01 -8.53
N SER A 53 0.87 -12.85 -9.10
CA SER A 53 -0.27 -12.03 -8.71
C SER A 53 -1.61 -12.71 -9.01
N HIS A 54 -1.65 -13.65 -9.97
CA HIS A 54 -2.82 -14.53 -10.19
C HIS A 54 -3.17 -15.41 -8.99
N HIS A 55 -2.25 -15.61 -8.05
CA HIS A 55 -2.47 -16.37 -6.82
C HIS A 55 -2.85 -15.48 -5.62
N LEU A 56 -2.90 -14.16 -5.83
CA LEU A 56 -3.34 -13.19 -4.84
C LEU A 56 -4.75 -12.73 -5.19
N SER A 57 -5.64 -12.69 -4.21
CA SER A 57 -6.98 -12.12 -4.37
C SER A 57 -6.88 -10.61 -4.52
N PRO A 58 -7.16 -10.03 -5.71
CA PRO A 58 -6.98 -8.60 -5.93
C PRO A 58 -7.83 -7.77 -4.96
N ASP A 59 -9.05 -8.21 -4.66
CA ASP A 59 -9.97 -7.49 -3.79
C ASP A 59 -9.42 -7.40 -2.35
N ALA A 60 -8.94 -8.51 -1.80
CA ALA A 60 -8.45 -8.55 -0.42
C ALA A 60 -7.19 -7.70 -0.24
N TRP A 61 -6.24 -7.82 -1.17
CA TRP A 61 -5.00 -7.04 -1.11
C TRP A 61 -5.20 -5.57 -1.48
N CYS A 62 -6.14 -5.25 -2.37
CA CYS A 62 -6.55 -3.86 -2.61
C CYS A 62 -7.14 -3.24 -1.34
N HIS A 63 -8.03 -3.95 -0.64
CA HIS A 63 -8.59 -3.47 0.63
C HIS A 63 -7.49 -3.19 1.66
N LEU A 64 -6.57 -4.14 1.86
CA LEU A 64 -5.44 -3.98 2.77
C LEU A 64 -4.60 -2.74 2.38
N ARG A 65 -4.29 -2.60 1.10
CA ARG A 65 -3.48 -1.49 0.57
C ARG A 65 -4.19 -0.14 0.76
N ASP A 66 -5.47 -0.06 0.48
CA ASP A 66 -6.29 1.14 0.63
C ASP A 66 -6.40 1.52 2.12
N ASP A 67 -6.54 0.54 3.02
CA ASP A 67 -6.48 0.73 4.47
C ASP A 67 -5.13 1.31 4.93
N LEU A 68 -4.01 0.77 4.45
CA LEU A 68 -2.67 1.28 4.77
C LEU A 68 -2.48 2.71 4.24
N PHE A 69 -3.00 3.02 3.05
CA PHE A 69 -2.94 4.36 2.47
C PHE A 69 -3.78 5.36 3.28
N ASN A 70 -4.98 4.96 3.72
CA ASN A 70 -5.81 5.76 4.61
C ASN A 70 -5.09 6.06 5.94
N LEU A 71 -4.45 5.05 6.55
CA LEU A 71 -3.62 5.24 7.75
C LEU A 71 -2.42 6.16 7.50
N LEU A 72 -1.77 6.07 6.34
CA LEU A 72 -0.65 6.93 5.98
C LEU A 72 -1.05 8.41 5.97
N ILE A 73 -2.18 8.74 5.32
CA ILE A 73 -2.69 10.11 5.26
C ILE A 73 -3.11 10.61 6.65
N ALA A 74 -3.83 9.78 7.40
CA ALA A 74 -4.41 10.20 8.67
C ALA A 74 -3.36 10.33 9.80
N SER A 75 -2.29 9.55 9.76
CA SER A 75 -1.32 9.48 10.86
C SER A 75 -0.09 10.37 10.67
N PHE A 76 0.19 10.85 9.46
CA PHE A 76 1.41 11.60 9.17
C PHE A 76 1.13 12.90 8.43
N PRO A 77 1.84 14.00 8.75
CA PRO A 77 1.75 15.21 7.96
C PRO A 77 2.32 14.98 6.56
N GLY A 78 1.67 15.57 5.57
CA GLY A 78 2.07 15.44 4.18
C GLY A 78 1.45 16.47 3.29
N TYR A 79 1.99 16.58 2.08
CA TYR A 79 1.41 17.35 1.00
C TYR A 79 0.48 16.45 0.19
N PHE A 80 -0.65 16.96 -0.26
CA PHE A 80 -1.59 16.21 -1.08
C PHE A 80 -1.99 16.98 -2.33
N LEU A 81 -2.30 16.22 -3.38
CA LEU A 81 -2.87 16.71 -4.63
C LEU A 81 -4.09 15.89 -5.00
N ILE A 82 -5.09 16.55 -5.56
CA ILE A 82 -6.30 15.91 -6.07
C ILE A 82 -6.35 16.11 -7.57
N TYR A 83 -6.53 15.02 -8.31
CA TYR A 83 -6.69 15.03 -9.76
C TYR A 83 -8.09 14.54 -10.10
N GLU A 84 -8.75 15.23 -11.02
CA GLU A 84 -9.97 14.73 -11.63
C GLU A 84 -9.63 13.60 -12.62
N GLU A 85 -10.58 12.69 -12.84
CA GLU A 85 -10.36 11.55 -13.73
C GLU A 85 -9.93 12.00 -15.13
N GLY A 86 -8.79 11.49 -15.60
CA GLY A 86 -8.19 11.85 -16.90
C GLY A 86 -7.47 13.21 -16.94
N SER A 87 -7.44 13.97 -15.84
CA SER A 87 -6.67 15.22 -15.73
C SER A 87 -5.23 14.96 -15.28
N GLU A 88 -4.28 15.61 -15.94
CA GLU A 88 -2.87 15.68 -15.49
C GLU A 88 -2.61 16.91 -14.61
N VAL A 89 -3.60 17.80 -14.46
CA VAL A 89 -3.49 19.03 -13.68
C VAL A 89 -4.20 18.83 -12.34
N PRO A 90 -3.52 19.12 -11.21
CA PRO A 90 -4.15 19.05 -9.90
C PRO A 90 -5.23 20.12 -9.76
N LYS A 91 -6.30 19.80 -9.05
CA LYS A 91 -7.38 20.76 -8.76
C LYS A 91 -6.90 21.89 -7.87
N ASP A 92 -7.37 23.09 -8.18
CA ASP A 92 -7.25 24.23 -7.30
C ASP A 92 -8.36 24.22 -6.22
N SER A 93 -8.21 25.11 -5.24
CA SER A 93 -9.16 25.29 -4.13
C SER A 93 -10.49 25.92 -4.53
N THR A 94 -10.57 26.51 -5.73
CA THR A 94 -11.76 27.20 -6.23
C THR A 94 -12.68 26.28 -7.02
N ALA A 95 -12.15 25.18 -7.54
CA ALA A 95 -12.85 24.21 -8.34
C ALA A 95 -13.69 23.25 -7.46
N PRO A 96 -14.84 22.76 -7.97
CA PRO A 96 -15.65 21.81 -7.23
C PRO A 96 -14.90 20.50 -6.99
N TRP A 97 -15.16 19.88 -5.83
CA TRP A 97 -14.65 18.56 -5.49
C TRP A 97 -15.09 17.54 -6.54
N PRO A 98 -14.17 16.71 -7.10
CA PRO A 98 -14.51 15.81 -8.17
C PRO A 98 -15.27 14.57 -7.66
N ASN A 99 -16.16 14.03 -8.50
CA ASN A 99 -16.89 12.78 -8.18
C ASN A 99 -16.00 11.54 -8.31
N SER A 100 -15.04 11.57 -9.23
CA SER A 100 -14.04 10.54 -9.47
C SER A 100 -12.68 11.17 -9.74
N GLY A 101 -11.61 10.44 -9.44
CA GLY A 101 -10.27 10.99 -9.57
C GLY A 101 -9.23 10.23 -8.75
N THR A 102 -8.08 10.85 -8.56
CA THR A 102 -6.94 10.29 -7.84
C THR A 102 -6.45 11.28 -6.80
N VAL A 103 -6.14 10.80 -5.61
CA VAL A 103 -5.36 11.52 -4.61
C VAL A 103 -3.91 11.09 -4.71
N GLU A 104 -3.01 12.06 -4.72
CA GLU A 104 -1.59 11.84 -4.49
C GLU A 104 -1.20 12.37 -3.12
N PHE A 105 -0.39 11.61 -2.39
CA PHE A 105 0.09 11.98 -1.08
C PHE A 105 1.62 11.87 -1.00
N TYR A 106 2.21 12.88 -0.36
CA TYR A 106 3.64 13.10 -0.23
C TYR A 106 3.97 13.33 1.26
N PRO A 107 4.31 12.27 2.00
CA PRO A 107 4.64 12.39 3.43
C PRO A 107 5.84 13.33 3.64
N GLU A 108 5.77 14.22 4.64
CA GLU A 108 6.82 15.24 4.83
C GLU A 108 8.19 14.66 5.18
N GLN A 109 8.21 13.56 5.92
CA GLN A 109 9.41 12.87 6.41
C GLN A 109 9.95 11.84 5.39
N ALA A 110 9.32 11.71 4.23
CA ALA A 110 9.78 10.87 3.12
C ALA A 110 10.55 11.69 2.06
N ASN A 111 11.17 11.00 1.10
CA ASN A 111 11.85 11.70 0.02
C ASN A 111 10.82 12.22 -0.99
N ARG A 112 10.44 13.51 -0.85
CA ARG A 112 9.38 14.19 -1.63
C ARG A 112 9.44 14.00 -3.15
N ARG A 113 10.61 13.69 -3.72
CA ARG A 113 10.79 13.53 -5.18
C ARG A 113 10.62 12.11 -5.69
N SER A 114 10.71 11.08 -4.84
CA SER A 114 10.62 9.67 -5.25
C SER A 114 9.40 8.96 -4.69
N ASP A 115 8.86 9.43 -3.56
CA ASP A 115 7.89 8.66 -2.79
C ASP A 115 6.50 9.30 -2.93
N VAL A 116 5.85 9.02 -4.06
CA VAL A 116 4.47 9.44 -4.34
C VAL A 116 3.54 8.27 -4.16
N TYR A 117 2.55 8.42 -3.29
CA TYR A 117 1.55 7.40 -3.02
C TYR A 117 0.22 7.85 -3.61
N ARG A 118 -0.44 6.97 -4.36
CA ARG A 118 -1.64 7.31 -5.13
C ARG A 118 -2.79 6.42 -4.77
N ALA A 119 -4.00 6.93 -4.67
CA ALA A 119 -5.20 6.11 -4.59
C ALA A 119 -6.34 6.73 -5.38
N GLU A 120 -7.23 5.90 -5.92
CA GLU A 120 -8.48 6.40 -6.49
C GLU A 120 -9.34 7.01 -5.37
N LEU A 121 -9.96 8.16 -5.61
CA LEU A 121 -10.78 8.84 -4.61
C LEU A 121 -11.91 7.96 -4.04
N ARG A 122 -12.49 7.10 -4.87
CA ARG A 122 -13.54 6.15 -4.46
C ARG A 122 -13.08 5.08 -3.46
N ARG A 123 -11.76 4.86 -3.35
CA ARG A 123 -11.13 3.90 -2.43
C ARG A 123 -10.64 4.54 -1.13
N VAL A 124 -10.57 5.87 -1.11
CA VAL A 124 -10.22 6.63 0.09
C VAL A 124 -11.39 6.57 1.07
N HIS A 125 -11.09 6.38 2.35
CA HIS A 125 -12.11 6.34 3.38
C HIS A 125 -12.95 7.63 3.38
N PRO A 126 -14.30 7.58 3.47
CA PRO A 126 -15.15 8.77 3.37
C PRO A 126 -14.78 9.91 4.32
N ALA A 127 -14.43 9.59 5.57
CA ALA A 127 -13.97 10.58 6.54
C ALA A 127 -12.67 11.28 6.12
N ILE A 128 -11.72 10.55 5.53
CA ILE A 128 -10.45 11.11 5.04
C ILE A 128 -10.72 11.98 3.81
N ALA A 129 -11.53 11.50 2.86
CA ALA A 129 -11.91 12.26 1.68
C ALA A 129 -12.61 13.58 2.07
N LEU A 130 -13.49 13.53 3.08
CA LEU A 130 -14.13 14.72 3.63
C LEU A 130 -13.10 15.69 4.22
N SER A 131 -12.19 15.23 5.08
CA SER A 131 -11.13 16.08 5.65
C SER A 131 -10.21 16.70 4.59
N LEU A 132 -9.82 15.94 3.57
CA LEU A 132 -9.04 16.45 2.43
C LEU A 132 -9.81 17.54 1.67
N ARG A 133 -11.12 17.36 1.49
CA ARG A 133 -11.99 18.38 0.88
C ARG A 133 -12.02 19.67 1.69
N TRP A 134 -12.11 19.58 3.01
CA TRP A 134 -12.04 20.76 3.88
C TRP A 134 -10.68 21.45 3.81
N CYS A 135 -9.58 20.68 3.85
CA CYS A 135 -8.23 21.24 3.69
C CYS A 135 -8.10 22.00 2.37
N LEU A 136 -8.58 21.42 1.26
CA LEU A 136 -8.52 22.04 -0.05
C LEU A 136 -9.38 23.32 -0.13
N ALA A 137 -10.59 23.30 0.45
CA ALA A 137 -11.47 24.47 0.52
C ALA A 137 -10.87 25.62 1.34
N ASP A 138 -10.08 25.30 2.37
CA ASP A 138 -9.29 26.26 3.16
C ASP A 138 -8.02 26.74 2.42
N ASN A 139 -7.85 26.38 1.15
CA ASN A 139 -6.68 26.68 0.35
C ASN A 139 -5.38 26.09 0.94
N ARG A 140 -5.49 24.97 1.67
CA ARG A 140 -4.36 24.19 2.20
C ARG A 140 -4.09 22.98 1.30
N SER A 141 -2.82 22.79 0.96
CA SER A 141 -2.34 21.59 0.25
C SER A 141 -1.52 20.66 1.16
N THR A 142 -1.49 20.95 2.45
CA THR A 142 -0.78 20.17 3.48
C THR A 142 -1.76 19.75 4.56
N THR A 143 -1.63 18.51 5.01
CA THR A 143 -2.44 17.92 6.08
C THR A 143 -1.61 17.73 7.34
N ARG A 144 -2.31 17.65 8.47
CA ARG A 144 -1.77 17.22 9.76
C ARG A 144 -2.64 16.10 10.33
N SER A 145 -2.12 15.37 11.31
CA SER A 145 -2.87 14.29 11.98
C SER A 145 -4.18 14.76 12.59
N GLU A 146 -4.22 15.99 13.07
CA GLU A 146 -5.41 16.58 13.72
C GLU A 146 -6.55 16.83 12.73
N ASP A 147 -6.26 16.98 11.42
CA ASP A 147 -7.29 17.14 10.39
C ASP A 147 -8.17 15.87 10.25
N PHE A 148 -7.76 14.74 10.84
CA PHE A 148 -8.39 13.42 10.69
C PHE A 148 -8.90 12.82 12.00
N GLU A 149 -9.12 13.62 13.05
CA GLU A 149 -9.71 13.14 14.31
C GLU A 149 -11.03 12.39 14.10
N SER A 150 -11.87 12.86 13.16
CA SER A 150 -13.14 12.21 12.78
C SER A 150 -12.94 10.76 12.31
N PHE A 151 -11.90 10.50 11.52
CA PHE A 151 -11.55 9.16 11.05
C PHE A 151 -11.13 8.27 12.22
N PHE A 152 -10.28 8.77 13.12
CA PHE A 152 -9.87 7.99 14.30
C PHE A 152 -11.02 7.71 15.27
N ASN A 153 -11.98 8.63 15.38
CA ASN A 153 -13.19 8.43 16.20
C ASN A 153 -14.10 7.36 15.60
N GLN A 154 -14.30 7.36 14.28
CA GLN A 154 -15.07 6.32 13.58
C GLN A 154 -14.42 4.94 13.69
N LEU A 155 -13.08 4.85 13.62
CA LEU A 155 -12.38 3.58 13.85
C LEU A 155 -12.58 2.99 15.26
N ARG A 156 -12.97 3.83 16.23
CA ARG A 156 -13.16 3.45 17.63
C ARG A 156 -14.62 3.28 18.04
N THR A 157 -15.54 3.71 17.19
CA THR A 157 -16.96 3.79 17.52
C THR A 157 -17.74 2.87 16.60
N TYR A 158 -18.18 1.74 17.15
CA TYR A 158 -19.22 0.91 16.53
C TYR A 158 -20.57 1.34 17.10
N GLU A 159 -21.60 1.44 16.26
CA GLU A 159 -22.92 1.89 16.72
C GLU A 159 -23.64 0.78 17.52
N THR A 160 -23.29 -0.48 17.27
CA THR A 160 -23.79 -1.66 17.98
C THR A 160 -22.73 -2.75 18.20
N GLU A 161 -22.91 -3.59 19.22
CA GLU A 161 -22.05 -4.76 19.47
C GLU A 161 -22.10 -5.77 18.31
N ASP A 162 -23.24 -5.88 17.62
CA ASP A 162 -23.43 -6.77 16.48
C ASP A 162 -22.61 -6.30 15.25
N GLU A 163 -22.62 -5.00 14.95
CA GLU A 163 -21.79 -4.42 13.87
C GLU A 163 -20.29 -4.56 14.17
N GLU A 164 -19.88 -4.37 15.42
CA GLU A 164 -18.51 -4.60 15.85
C GLU A 164 -18.08 -6.06 15.62
N ALA A 165 -18.96 -7.00 15.99
CA ALA A 165 -18.70 -8.42 15.83
C ALA A 165 -18.63 -8.83 14.35
N GLU A 166 -19.50 -8.28 13.49
CA GLU A 166 -19.48 -8.53 12.05
C GLU A 166 -18.25 -7.92 11.37
N ALA A 167 -17.90 -6.67 11.69
CA ALA A 167 -16.71 -6.01 11.18
C ALA A 167 -15.44 -6.77 11.56
N ARG A 168 -15.32 -7.22 12.81
CA ARG A 168 -14.21 -8.08 13.26
C ARG A 168 -14.15 -9.39 12.50
N LYS A 169 -15.27 -10.09 12.32
CA LYS A 169 -15.32 -11.35 11.55
C LYS A 169 -14.89 -11.16 10.11
N LEU A 170 -15.33 -10.06 9.47
CA LEU A 170 -14.93 -9.74 8.10
C LEU A 170 -13.43 -9.49 8.01
N LEU A 171 -12.89 -8.68 8.93
CA LEU A 171 -11.45 -8.39 9.01
C LEU A 171 -10.65 -9.68 9.25
N ASP A 172 -11.03 -10.52 10.22
CA ASP A 172 -10.39 -11.80 10.51
C ASP A 172 -10.36 -12.73 9.29
N ARG A 173 -11.45 -12.75 8.51
CA ARG A 173 -11.51 -13.50 7.25
C ARG A 173 -10.56 -12.94 6.20
N LEU A 174 -10.50 -11.62 6.04
CA LEU A 174 -9.58 -10.96 5.10
C LEU A 174 -8.12 -11.19 5.49
N PHE A 175 -7.80 -11.11 6.79
CA PHE A 175 -6.48 -11.43 7.33
C PHE A 175 -6.07 -12.86 7.00
N ALA A 176 -6.92 -13.82 7.37
CA ALA A 176 -6.63 -15.24 7.14
C ALA A 176 -6.44 -15.56 5.65
N LEU A 177 -7.21 -14.92 4.78
CA LEU A 177 -7.06 -15.05 3.33
C LEU A 177 -5.70 -14.52 2.84
N CYS A 178 -5.34 -13.28 3.20
CA CYS A 178 -4.07 -12.68 2.77
C CYS A 178 -2.86 -13.46 3.31
N GLU A 179 -2.91 -13.92 4.55
CA GLU A 179 -1.86 -14.73 5.17
C GLU A 179 -1.65 -16.06 4.44
N ASP A 180 -2.73 -16.82 4.20
CA ASP A 180 -2.66 -18.11 3.51
C ASP A 180 -2.18 -17.96 2.05
N GLU A 181 -2.68 -16.95 1.34
CA GLU A 181 -2.24 -16.63 -0.03
C GLU A 181 -0.76 -16.24 -0.08
N ALA A 182 -0.28 -15.43 0.87
CA ALA A 182 1.12 -15.06 0.95
C ALA A 182 2.01 -16.31 1.17
N ILE A 183 1.65 -17.17 2.13
CA ILE A 183 2.41 -18.40 2.43
C ILE A 183 2.47 -19.33 1.21
N LYS A 184 1.33 -19.54 0.53
CA LYS A 184 1.25 -20.41 -0.65
C LYS A 184 2.05 -19.85 -1.81
N SER A 185 1.87 -18.57 -2.11
CA SER A 185 2.50 -17.90 -3.24
C SER A 185 4.01 -17.74 -3.07
N LYS A 186 4.51 -17.60 -1.83
CA LYS A 186 5.95 -17.58 -1.51
C LYS A 186 6.68 -18.84 -2.00
N LYS A 187 6.08 -20.02 -1.84
CA LYS A 187 6.66 -21.28 -2.34
C LYS A 187 6.78 -21.28 -3.87
N ILE A 188 5.78 -20.74 -4.57
CA ILE A 188 5.77 -20.64 -6.03
C ILE A 188 6.82 -19.61 -6.48
N ALA A 189 6.89 -18.47 -5.79
CA ALA A 189 7.89 -17.43 -6.02
C ALA A 189 9.31 -17.96 -5.87
N HIS A 190 9.60 -18.75 -4.84
CA HIS A 190 10.92 -19.35 -4.64
C HIS A 190 11.29 -20.32 -5.77
N ARG A 191 10.35 -21.13 -6.28
CA ARG A 191 10.60 -21.98 -7.45
C ARG A 191 10.92 -21.14 -8.68
N ARG A 192 10.16 -20.07 -8.92
CA ARG A 192 10.39 -19.16 -10.04
C ARG A 192 11.74 -18.44 -9.92
N TRP A 193 12.13 -18.08 -8.70
CA TRP A 193 13.43 -17.48 -8.42
C TRP A 193 14.59 -18.38 -8.89
N TRP A 194 14.57 -19.67 -8.54
CA TRP A 194 15.60 -20.61 -8.98
C TRP A 194 15.62 -20.80 -10.51
N GLN A 195 14.44 -20.81 -11.15
CA GLN A 195 14.34 -20.86 -12.61
C GLN A 195 15.00 -19.64 -13.26
N ILE A 196 14.64 -18.43 -12.83
CA ILE A 196 15.19 -17.18 -13.38
C ILE A 196 16.71 -17.11 -13.14
N CYS A 197 17.20 -17.56 -11.97
CA CYS A 197 18.64 -17.65 -11.70
C CYS A 197 19.34 -18.58 -12.69
N SER A 198 18.76 -19.74 -13.00
CA SER A 198 19.29 -20.67 -14.00
C SER A 198 19.30 -20.04 -15.41
N GLU A 199 18.18 -19.43 -15.83
CA GLU A 199 18.03 -18.73 -17.11
C GLU A 199 19.08 -17.59 -17.26
N ALA A 200 19.29 -16.80 -16.20
CA ALA A 200 20.24 -15.69 -16.19
C ALA A 200 21.71 -16.13 -16.26
N ASN A 201 22.01 -17.33 -15.77
CA ASN A 201 23.33 -17.94 -15.85
C ASN A 201 23.57 -18.62 -17.21
N GLY A 202 22.52 -19.16 -17.83
CA GLY A 202 22.57 -19.82 -19.13
C GLY A 202 22.55 -18.85 -20.32
N THR A 203 22.08 -17.61 -20.16
CA THR A 203 21.99 -16.64 -21.25
C THR A 203 23.29 -15.84 -21.47
N SER A 204 23.68 -15.70 -22.73
CA SER A 204 24.79 -14.83 -23.18
C SER A 204 24.32 -13.43 -23.57
N ASP A 205 23.01 -13.22 -23.77
CA ASP A 205 22.44 -11.91 -24.09
C ASP A 205 22.41 -11.00 -22.84
N LYS A 206 23.14 -9.89 -22.91
CA LYS A 206 23.22 -8.89 -21.84
C LYS A 206 21.87 -8.23 -21.55
N ARG A 207 21.04 -7.99 -22.56
CA ARG A 207 19.74 -7.33 -22.39
C ARG A 207 18.78 -8.25 -21.64
N LEU A 208 18.67 -9.49 -22.10
CA LEU A 208 17.88 -10.52 -21.42
C LEU A 208 18.39 -10.78 -19.99
N LYS A 209 19.71 -10.84 -19.79
CA LYS A 209 20.29 -11.01 -18.45
C LYS A 209 19.93 -9.87 -17.49
N ASN A 210 19.91 -8.63 -17.96
CA ASN A 210 19.52 -7.49 -17.15
C ASN A 210 18.03 -7.51 -16.80
N GLU A 211 17.19 -7.94 -17.73
CA GLU A 211 15.76 -8.13 -17.49
C GLU A 211 15.49 -9.22 -16.44
N LEU A 212 16.16 -10.38 -16.55
CA LEU A 212 16.04 -11.45 -15.57
C LEU A 212 16.53 -11.01 -14.18
N LYS A 213 17.58 -10.20 -14.10
CA LYS A 213 18.03 -9.60 -12.83
C LYS A 213 17.00 -8.65 -12.22
N ARG A 214 16.30 -7.87 -13.05
CA ARG A 214 15.21 -7.00 -12.61
C ARG A 214 14.07 -7.82 -12.02
N GLN A 215 13.64 -8.88 -12.70
CA GLN A 215 12.62 -9.81 -12.21
C GLN A 215 13.03 -10.50 -10.90
N LEU A 216 14.31 -10.88 -10.74
CA LEU A 216 14.82 -11.42 -9.47
C LEU A 216 14.73 -10.41 -8.33
N SER A 217 15.08 -9.15 -8.60
CA SER A 217 15.01 -8.07 -7.60
C SER A 217 13.56 -7.80 -7.18
N GLU A 218 12.63 -7.79 -8.13
CA GLU A 218 11.20 -7.59 -7.86
C GLU A 218 10.64 -8.76 -7.04
N LEU A 219 10.98 -10.01 -7.39
CA LEU A 219 10.60 -11.18 -6.59
C LEU A 219 11.13 -11.11 -5.16
N GLN A 220 12.39 -10.72 -4.98
CA GLN A 220 13.00 -10.59 -3.66
C GLN A 220 12.38 -9.46 -2.83
N MET A 221 11.93 -8.38 -3.47
CA MET A 221 11.25 -7.29 -2.77
C MET A 221 9.88 -7.72 -2.24
N VAL A 222 9.14 -8.53 -3.01
CA VAL A 222 7.78 -8.98 -2.63
C VAL A 222 7.82 -10.17 -1.66
N TRP A 223 8.71 -11.13 -1.91
CA TRP A 223 8.70 -12.44 -1.25
C TRP A 223 9.89 -12.70 -0.32
N GLY A 224 10.90 -11.82 -0.36
CA GLY A 224 12.16 -12.02 0.33
C GLY A 224 13.13 -12.92 -0.46
N PRO A 225 14.38 -13.06 0.02
CA PRO A 225 15.32 -14.02 -0.55
C PRO A 225 14.88 -15.47 -0.25
N PRO A 226 15.23 -16.44 -1.11
CA PRO A 226 14.98 -17.84 -0.81
C PRO A 226 15.75 -18.25 0.46
N SER A 227 15.00 -18.66 1.48
CA SER A 227 15.51 -19.25 2.74
C SER A 227 15.71 -20.75 2.61
#